data_AF-A0A1E5JLD4-F1
#
_entry.id   AF-A0A1E5JLD4-F1
#
_cell.length_a   1.000
_cell.length_b   1.000
_cell.length_c   1.000
_cell.angle_alpha   90.00
_cell.angle_beta   90.00
_cell.angle_gamma   90.00
#
_symmetry.space_group_name_H-M   'P 1'
#
loop_
_entity.id
_entity.type
_entity.pdbx_description
1 polymer ?
#
loop_
_entity_poly.entity_id
_entity_poly.type
_entity_poly.pdbx_seq_one_letter_code
_entity_poly.pdbx_strand_id
1 'polypeptide(L)'
;MSFEKLPVELQAIILSNLNSSDLQKTAQVSKIIRQQSTKLLNTLHAGYQEEKILPNTSDYYAVGEKVMVSQPTNPWDKGFPYRKERKSIPENEIKNAIPKQGTMKLFRTQKEAQDYAICTLDQVHTIDRIAAVFHVQLKEPILSTIIKQEITPVAYHIFRSGPRRKTIEYVLADVNNLEFISGQVSDYAEISLENKKEDNCACLLM
;
A
#
# COMPACT_ATOMS: atom_id res chain seq x y z
N MET A 1 3.15 -16.44 -46.37
CA MET A 1 2.42 -17.04 -45.23
C MET A 1 2.06 -15.93 -44.26
N SER A 2 0.89 -15.94 -43.62
CA SER A 2 0.51 -14.93 -42.64
C SER A 2 0.99 -15.30 -41.24
N PHE A 3 1.33 -14.30 -40.42
CA PHE A 3 1.81 -14.50 -39.04
C PHE A 3 0.86 -15.35 -38.19
N GLU A 4 -0.45 -15.18 -38.37
CA GLU A 4 -1.49 -15.93 -37.67
C GLU A 4 -1.52 -17.44 -37.99
N LYS A 5 -0.87 -17.86 -39.09
CA LYS A 5 -0.75 -19.28 -39.47
C LYS A 5 0.48 -19.95 -38.87
N LEU A 6 1.32 -19.21 -38.14
CA LEU A 6 2.48 -19.78 -37.45
C LEU A 6 2.04 -20.50 -36.16
N PRO A 7 2.75 -21.56 -35.73
CA PRO A 7 2.64 -22.10 -34.38
C PRO A 7 2.78 -21.02 -33.31
N VAL A 8 1.98 -21.12 -32.24
CA VAL A 8 1.92 -20.14 -31.14
C VAL A 8 3.30 -19.91 -30.50
N GLU A 9 4.12 -20.95 -30.40
CA GLU A 9 5.49 -20.87 -29.86
C GLU A 9 6.39 -19.97 -30.72
N LEU A 10 6.30 -20.07 -32.05
CA LEU A 10 7.07 -19.23 -32.97
C LEU A 10 6.57 -17.79 -32.96
N GLN A 11 5.26 -17.57 -32.83
CA GLN A 11 4.70 -16.23 -32.65
C GLN A 11 5.24 -15.57 -31.37
N ALA A 12 5.30 -16.33 -30.26
CA ALA A 12 5.81 -15.83 -28.99
C ALA A 12 7.30 -15.46 -29.07
N ILE A 13 8.13 -16.27 -29.73
CA ILE A 13 9.56 -15.99 -29.94
C ILE A 13 9.78 -14.73 -30.80
N ILE A 14 8.96 -14.53 -31.83
CA ILE A 14 9.05 -13.33 -32.66
C ILE A 14 8.67 -12.09 -31.84
N LEU A 15 7.58 -12.17 -31.07
CA LEU A 15 7.12 -11.06 -30.24
C LEU A 15 8.09 -10.75 -29.08
N SER A 16 8.77 -11.74 -28.51
CA SER A 16 9.74 -11.50 -27.43
C SER A 16 10.99 -10.73 -27.87
N ASN A 17 11.27 -10.66 -29.17
CA ASN A 17 12.38 -9.88 -29.74
C ASN A 17 11.99 -8.44 -30.09
N LEU A 18 10.72 -8.04 -29.87
CA LEU A 18 10.25 -6.70 -30.15
C LEU A 18 10.39 -5.79 -28.92
N ASN A 19 10.68 -4.52 -29.19
CA ASN A 19 10.80 -3.48 -28.18
C ASN A 19 9.40 -3.13 -27.62
N SER A 20 9.33 -2.52 -26.43
CA SER A 20 8.05 -2.15 -25.78
C SER A 20 7.14 -1.28 -26.67
N SER A 21 7.72 -0.32 -27.41
CA SER A 21 7.00 0.53 -28.37
C SER A 21 6.39 -0.27 -29.52
N ASP A 22 7.08 -1.30 -30.00
CA ASP A 22 6.61 -2.10 -31.13
C ASP A 22 5.60 -3.17 -30.69
N LEU A 23 5.76 -3.72 -29.47
CA LEU A 23 4.76 -4.58 -28.83
C LEU A 23 3.43 -3.87 -28.57
N GLN A 24 3.45 -2.57 -28.26
CA GLN A 24 2.21 -1.79 -28.13
C GLN A 24 1.47 -1.65 -29.47
N LYS A 25 2.20 -1.55 -30.59
CA LYS A 25 1.61 -1.47 -31.93
C LYS A 25 1.02 -2.80 -32.38
N THR A 26 1.63 -3.93 -32.01
CA THR A 26 1.11 -5.27 -32.38
C THR A 26 -0.22 -5.61 -31.70
N ALA A 27 -0.57 -4.95 -30.58
CA ALA A 27 -1.85 -5.11 -29.90
C ALA A 27 -3.09 -4.69 -30.72
N GLN A 28 -2.89 -3.99 -31.85
CA GLN A 28 -3.95 -3.53 -32.73
C GLN A 28 -4.27 -4.50 -33.89
N VAL A 29 -3.46 -5.56 -34.08
CA VAL A 29 -3.50 -6.38 -35.30
C VAL A 29 -4.47 -7.56 -35.19
N SER A 30 -4.55 -8.24 -34.04
CA SER A 30 -5.55 -9.30 -33.81
C SER A 30 -5.78 -9.58 -32.32
N LYS A 31 -6.91 -10.23 -31.99
CA LYS A 31 -7.28 -10.53 -30.59
C LYS A 31 -6.29 -11.47 -29.89
N ILE A 32 -5.73 -12.43 -30.62
CA ILE A 32 -4.74 -13.39 -30.10
C ILE A 32 -3.40 -12.70 -29.86
N ILE A 33 -2.94 -11.91 -30.84
CA ILE A 33 -1.68 -11.15 -30.74
C ILE A 33 -1.77 -10.14 -29.60
N ARG A 34 -2.92 -9.48 -29.42
CA ARG A 34 -3.17 -8.57 -28.31
C ARG A 34 -3.00 -9.24 -26.95
N GLN A 35 -3.51 -10.46 -26.77
CA GLN A 35 -3.37 -11.20 -25.51
C GLN A 35 -1.92 -11.59 -25.24
N GLN A 36 -1.18 -12.00 -26.27
CA GLN A 36 0.22 -12.37 -26.14
C GLN A 36 1.13 -11.16 -25.91
N SER A 37 0.90 -10.06 -26.64
CA SER A 37 1.68 -8.83 -26.49
C SER A 37 1.41 -8.15 -25.14
N THR A 38 0.17 -8.15 -24.64
CA THR A 38 -0.11 -7.66 -23.28
C THR A 38 0.51 -8.54 -22.20
N LYS A 39 0.50 -9.87 -22.37
CA LYS A 39 1.22 -10.78 -21.45
C LYS A 39 2.72 -10.51 -21.45
N LEU A 40 3.33 -10.32 -22.63
CA LEU A 40 4.75 -10.03 -22.78
C LEU A 40 5.12 -8.63 -22.26
N LEU A 41 4.28 -7.62 -22.52
CA LEU A 41 4.43 -6.28 -21.95
C LEU A 41 4.34 -6.34 -20.44
N ASN A 42 3.37 -7.07 -19.87
CA ASN A 42 3.29 -7.23 -18.42
C ASN A 42 4.53 -7.91 -17.85
N THR A 43 5.12 -8.90 -18.53
CA THR A 43 6.38 -9.52 -18.08
C THR A 43 7.61 -8.64 -18.26
N LEU A 44 7.67 -7.82 -19.33
CA LEU A 44 8.75 -6.86 -19.58
C LEU A 44 8.67 -5.65 -18.63
N HIS A 45 7.46 -5.17 -18.33
CA HIS A 45 7.20 -4.14 -17.32
C HIS A 45 7.34 -4.69 -15.89
N ALA A 46 7.17 -6.00 -15.68
CA ALA A 46 7.59 -6.71 -14.47
C ALA A 46 9.09 -7.06 -14.48
N GLY A 47 9.92 -6.22 -15.12
CA GLY A 47 11.36 -6.39 -15.18
C GLY A 47 11.93 -6.67 -13.79
N TYR A 48 12.83 -7.67 -13.71
CA TYR A 48 13.57 -8.08 -12.51
C TYR A 48 12.90 -7.63 -11.21
N GLN A 49 11.91 -8.40 -10.78
CA GLN A 49 11.37 -8.28 -9.44
C GLN A 49 12.51 -8.54 -8.47
N GLU A 50 13.11 -7.47 -7.94
CA GLU A 50 14.19 -7.55 -6.96
C GLU A 50 13.64 -8.29 -5.74
N GLU A 51 14.06 -9.53 -5.57
CA GLU A 51 13.78 -10.31 -4.38
C GLU A 51 14.76 -9.89 -3.29
N LYS A 52 14.23 -9.66 -2.10
CA LYS A 52 15.03 -9.29 -0.95
C LYS A 52 14.62 -10.11 0.26
N ILE A 53 15.62 -10.53 1.02
CA ILE A 53 15.41 -11.10 2.35
C ILE A 53 15.22 -9.93 3.32
N LEU A 54 14.06 -9.90 3.97
CA LEU A 54 13.78 -8.97 5.06
C LEU A 54 14.14 -9.67 6.38
N PRO A 55 15.17 -9.20 7.11
CA PRO A 55 15.52 -9.75 8.41
C PRO A 55 14.47 -9.42 9.47
N ASN A 56 14.35 -10.27 10.48
CA ASN A 56 13.51 -10.04 11.66
C ASN A 56 14.11 -9.07 12.68
N THR A 57 15.36 -8.63 12.49
CA THR A 57 16.06 -7.70 13.39
C THR A 57 15.89 -6.23 13.01
N SER A 58 15.07 -5.93 12.00
CA SER A 58 14.87 -4.58 11.47
C SER A 58 13.47 -4.07 11.77
N ASP A 59 13.37 -2.76 11.97
CA ASP A 59 12.10 -2.07 12.09
C ASP A 59 11.48 -1.81 10.72
N TYR A 60 10.17 -2.02 10.63
CA TYR A 60 9.39 -1.80 9.43
C TYR A 60 8.10 -1.05 9.75
N TYR A 61 7.44 -0.56 8.70
CA TYR A 61 6.19 0.17 8.84
C TYR A 61 5.12 -0.46 7.97
N ALA A 62 4.02 -0.92 8.58
CA ALA A 62 2.92 -1.56 7.90
C ALA A 62 1.73 -0.62 7.74
N VAL A 63 1.03 -0.68 6.60
CA VAL A 63 -0.19 0.10 6.38
C VAL A 63 -1.41 -0.81 6.54
N GLY A 64 -2.31 -0.45 7.47
CA GLY A 64 -3.54 -1.19 7.74
C GLY A 64 -4.80 -0.53 7.19
N GLU A 65 -5.92 -0.82 7.84
CA GLU A 65 -7.23 -0.33 7.41
C GLU A 65 -7.38 1.19 7.64
N LYS A 66 -8.35 1.79 6.93
CA LYS A 66 -8.59 3.23 6.98
C LYS A 66 -9.44 3.60 8.19
N VAL A 67 -8.93 4.54 8.98
CA VAL A 67 -9.60 5.12 10.13
C VAL A 67 -10.20 6.48 9.76
N MET A 68 -11.37 6.78 10.31
CA MET A 68 -12.06 8.04 10.08
C MET A 68 -11.33 9.20 10.77
N VAL A 69 -10.89 10.19 10.00
CA VAL A 69 -10.14 11.36 10.50
C VAL A 69 -10.94 12.66 10.46
N SER A 70 -12.10 12.68 9.79
CA SER A 70 -13.02 13.82 9.81
C SER A 70 -14.45 13.40 10.11
N GLN A 71 -15.26 14.37 10.51
CA GLN A 71 -16.67 14.22 10.85
C GLN A 71 -17.53 15.17 10.01
N PRO A 72 -18.78 14.79 9.71
CA PRO A 72 -19.72 15.70 9.05
C PRO A 72 -19.99 16.92 9.94
N THR A 73 -20.26 18.06 9.30
CA THR A 73 -20.71 19.27 9.98
C THR A 73 -22.23 19.41 9.88
N ASN A 74 -22.83 19.93 10.95
CA ASN A 74 -24.24 20.31 10.99
C ASN A 74 -24.42 21.76 10.50
N PRO A 75 -25.63 22.18 10.09
CA PRO A 75 -25.91 23.56 9.67
C PRO A 75 -25.56 24.63 10.72
N TRP A 76 -25.46 24.23 11.99
CA TRP A 76 -25.11 25.09 13.11
C TRP A 76 -23.60 25.11 13.44
N ASP A 77 -22.81 24.25 12.79
CA ASP A 77 -21.37 24.20 12.99
C ASP A 77 -20.67 25.31 12.20
N LYS A 78 -19.68 25.95 12.82
CA LYS A 78 -18.81 26.92 12.16
C LYS A 78 -18.03 26.22 11.04
N GLY A 79 -18.29 26.60 9.79
CA GLY A 79 -17.64 26.01 8.60
C GLY A 79 -18.54 25.05 7.80
N PHE A 80 -19.84 24.95 8.09
CA PHE A 80 -20.78 24.26 7.20
C PHE A 80 -20.74 24.83 5.77
N PRO A 81 -20.80 24.00 4.71
CA PRO A 81 -20.97 22.55 4.68
C PRO A 81 -19.64 21.75 4.65
N TYR A 82 -18.52 22.37 5.00
CA TYR A 82 -17.21 21.71 4.95
C TYR A 82 -17.04 20.74 6.12
N ARG A 83 -16.38 19.61 5.86
CA ARG A 83 -16.06 18.59 6.87
C ARG A 83 -15.15 19.16 7.97
N LYS A 84 -15.28 18.61 9.18
CA LYS A 84 -14.50 19.01 10.35
C LYS A 84 -13.51 17.92 10.72
N GLU A 85 -12.23 18.27 10.85
CA GLU A 85 -11.22 17.34 11.36
C GLU A 85 -11.52 16.92 12.79
N ARG A 86 -11.27 15.65 13.10
CA ARG A 86 -11.40 15.15 14.46
C ARG A 86 -10.30 15.75 15.32
N LYS A 87 -10.62 16.04 16.58
CA LYS A 87 -9.61 16.49 17.55
C LYS A 87 -8.70 15.35 18.01
N SER A 88 -9.24 14.14 18.06
CA SER A 88 -8.52 12.94 18.48
C SER A 88 -9.15 11.69 17.86
N ILE A 89 -8.33 10.64 17.77
CA ILE A 89 -8.74 9.31 17.33
C ILE A 89 -8.58 8.37 18.53
N PRO A 90 -9.64 7.67 18.97
CA PRO A 90 -9.57 6.70 20.05
C PRO A 90 -8.58 5.58 19.74
N GLU A 91 -7.83 5.13 20.75
CA GLU A 91 -6.85 4.06 20.58
C GLU A 91 -7.44 2.77 20.01
N ASN A 92 -8.68 2.45 20.43
CA ASN A 92 -9.40 1.26 19.94
C ASN A 92 -9.67 1.31 18.43
N GLU A 93 -9.88 2.50 17.86
CA GLU A 93 -10.07 2.63 16.41
C GLU A 93 -8.76 2.33 15.66
N ILE A 94 -7.62 2.73 16.21
CA ILE A 94 -6.30 2.45 15.64
C ILE A 94 -5.97 0.96 15.79
N LYS A 95 -6.23 0.36 16.96
CA LYS A 95 -6.07 -1.08 17.21
C LYS A 95 -6.90 -1.93 16.26
N ASN A 96 -8.15 -1.54 16.02
CA ASN A 96 -9.05 -2.25 15.11
C ASN A 96 -8.67 -2.11 13.63
N ALA A 97 -7.77 -1.17 13.28
CA ALA A 97 -7.28 -1.04 11.91
C ALA A 97 -6.21 -2.08 11.54
N ILE A 98 -5.80 -2.92 12.49
CA ILE A 98 -4.97 -4.10 12.21
C ILE A 98 -5.88 -5.18 11.59
N PRO A 99 -5.66 -5.57 10.32
CA PRO A 99 -6.45 -6.65 9.71
C PRO A 99 -6.24 -7.95 10.49
N LYS A 100 -7.28 -8.77 10.63
CA LYS A 100 -7.19 -10.05 11.38
C LYS A 100 -6.45 -11.16 10.62
N GLN A 101 -6.39 -11.06 9.29
CA GLN A 101 -5.81 -12.06 8.40
C GLN A 101 -5.42 -11.43 7.05
N GLY A 102 -4.54 -12.09 6.31
CA GLY A 102 -4.13 -11.70 4.96
C GLY A 102 -2.73 -11.07 4.94
N THR A 103 -2.52 -10.15 4.00
CA THR A 103 -1.22 -9.50 3.80
C THR A 103 -1.30 -8.00 3.99
N MET A 104 -0.27 -7.41 4.58
CA MET A 104 -0.10 -5.97 4.69
C MET A 104 1.06 -5.49 3.82
N LYS A 105 0.97 -4.22 3.40
CA LYS A 105 2.07 -3.54 2.72
C LYS A 105 3.07 -3.08 3.77
N LEU A 106 4.31 -3.53 3.60
CA LEU A 106 5.41 -3.25 4.50
C LEU A 106 6.41 -2.31 3.81
N PHE A 107 6.74 -1.23 4.50
CA PHE A 107 7.62 -0.17 4.04
C PHE A 107 8.86 -0.11 4.92
N ARG A 108 9.97 0.38 4.34
CA ARG A 108 11.24 0.50 5.07
C ARG A 108 11.24 1.68 6.03
N THR A 109 10.54 2.76 5.70
CA THR A 109 10.53 3.98 6.51
C THR A 109 9.11 4.43 6.85
N GLN A 110 8.95 5.06 8.01
CA GLN A 110 7.69 5.64 8.45
C GLN A 110 7.14 6.64 7.43
N LYS A 111 8.04 7.47 6.89
CA LYS A 111 7.71 8.50 5.92
C LYS A 111 7.09 7.92 4.65
N GLU A 112 7.63 6.81 4.13
CA GLU A 112 7.06 6.14 2.94
C GLU A 112 5.66 5.58 3.21
N ALA A 113 5.47 4.97 4.39
CA ALA A 113 4.17 4.44 4.80
C ALA A 113 3.13 5.56 4.99
N GLN A 114 3.52 6.67 5.62
CA GLN A 114 2.66 7.85 5.79
C GLN A 114 2.34 8.51 4.46
N ASP A 115 3.33 8.68 3.58
CA ASP A 115 3.12 9.20 2.23
C ASP A 115 2.13 8.32 1.45
N TYR A 116 2.28 6.99 1.56
CA TYR A 116 1.34 6.04 0.97
C TYR A 116 -0.07 6.19 1.55
N ALA A 117 -0.20 6.26 2.88
CA ALA A 117 -1.47 6.40 3.58
C ALA A 117 -2.22 7.69 3.20
N ILE A 118 -1.50 8.82 3.09
CA ILE A 118 -2.05 10.11 2.67
C ILE A 118 -2.42 10.09 1.19
N CYS A 119 -1.58 9.51 0.32
CA CYS A 119 -1.87 9.44 -1.11
C CYS A 119 -3.03 8.48 -1.43
N THR A 120 -3.35 7.54 -0.55
CA THR A 120 -4.47 6.60 -0.69
C THR A 120 -5.68 6.95 0.19
N LEU A 121 -5.74 8.21 0.66
CA LEU A 121 -6.88 8.81 1.35
C LEU A 121 -8.20 8.47 0.64
N ASP A 122 -9.17 7.98 1.40
CA ASP A 122 -10.55 7.86 0.93
C ASP A 122 -11.30 9.16 1.26
N GLN A 123 -11.74 9.89 0.24
CA GLN A 123 -12.60 11.06 0.41
C GLN A 123 -14.00 10.70 -0.07
N VAL A 124 -14.87 10.27 0.86
CA VAL A 124 -16.28 9.98 0.56
C VAL A 124 -17.13 11.13 1.08
N HIS A 125 -17.56 12.01 0.17
CA HIS A 125 -18.49 13.15 0.34
C HIS A 125 -18.28 14.04 1.57
N THR A 126 -18.51 13.52 2.78
CA THR A 126 -18.49 14.23 4.06
C THR A 126 -17.46 13.69 5.06
N ILE A 127 -16.75 12.60 4.73
CA ILE A 127 -15.86 11.88 5.65
C ILE A 127 -14.55 11.51 4.94
N ASP A 128 -13.46 11.81 5.61
CA ASP A 128 -12.11 11.43 5.22
C ASP A 128 -11.68 10.22 6.03
N ARG A 129 -11.09 9.24 5.33
CA ARG A 129 -10.49 8.07 5.96
C ARG A 129 -9.04 7.90 5.51
N ILE A 130 -8.13 7.81 6.47
CA ILE A 130 -6.69 7.63 6.26
C ILE A 130 -6.28 6.27 6.81
N ALA A 131 -5.44 5.53 6.08
CA ALA A 131 -4.90 4.27 6.56
C ALA A 131 -4.03 4.46 7.82
N ALA A 132 -4.20 3.59 8.81
CA ALA A 132 -3.29 3.55 9.95
C ALA A 132 -1.90 3.02 9.53
N VAL A 133 -0.86 3.63 10.06
CA VAL A 133 0.54 3.22 9.89
C VAL A 133 1.00 2.61 11.21
N PHE A 134 1.55 1.41 11.15
CA PHE A 134 2.02 0.66 12.31
C PHE A 134 3.52 0.47 12.26
N HIS A 135 4.20 0.71 13.38
CA HIS A 135 5.58 0.25 13.56
C HIS A 135 5.54 -1.24 13.91
N VAL A 136 6.23 -2.04 13.12
CA VAL A 136 6.21 -3.50 13.24
C VAL A 136 7.61 -4.09 13.10
N GLN A 137 7.76 -5.29 13.66
CA GLN A 137 8.90 -6.18 13.40
C GLN A 137 8.39 -7.49 12.80
N LEU A 138 9.25 -8.18 12.05
CA LEU A 138 8.93 -9.52 11.54
C LEU A 138 9.26 -10.54 12.64
N LYS A 139 8.42 -11.57 12.82
CA LYS A 139 8.74 -12.68 13.73
C LYS A 139 9.82 -13.57 13.11
N GLU A 140 9.65 -13.88 11.83
CA GLU A 140 10.56 -14.67 11.02
C GLU A 140 11.01 -13.91 9.76
N PRO A 141 12.25 -14.09 9.29
CA PRO A 141 12.72 -13.47 8.07
C PRO A 141 11.94 -13.97 6.85
N ILE A 142 11.64 -13.07 5.91
CA ILE A 142 10.89 -13.41 4.70
C ILE A 142 11.68 -13.07 3.45
N LEU A 143 11.60 -13.94 2.44
CA LEU A 143 11.99 -13.61 1.08
C LEU A 143 10.76 -13.00 0.39
N SER A 144 10.84 -11.74 0.00
CA SER A 144 9.74 -11.08 -0.69
C SER A 144 10.23 -10.28 -1.88
N THR A 145 9.38 -10.22 -2.89
CA THR A 145 9.52 -9.33 -4.03
C THR A 145 9.28 -7.87 -3.63
N ILE A 146 10.15 -6.97 -4.07
CA ILE A 146 9.93 -5.51 -3.98
C ILE A 146 8.97 -5.07 -5.07
N ILE A 147 7.86 -4.46 -4.65
CA ILE A 147 6.84 -3.87 -5.52
C ILE A 147 7.08 -2.37 -5.60
N LYS A 148 7.35 -1.87 -6.81
CA LYS A 148 7.44 -0.42 -7.08
C LYS A 148 6.12 0.07 -7.65
N GLN A 149 5.49 1.04 -6.98
CA GLN A 149 4.21 1.60 -7.38
C GLN A 149 4.32 3.11 -7.56
N GLU A 150 3.92 3.62 -8.72
CA GLU A 150 3.70 5.06 -8.91
C GLU A 150 2.39 5.47 -8.23
N ILE A 151 2.45 6.45 -7.33
CA ILE A 151 1.28 6.98 -6.63
C ILE A 151 1.14 8.47 -6.95
N THR A 152 -0.11 8.88 -7.13
CA THR A 152 -0.49 10.28 -7.37
C THR A 152 -1.27 10.78 -6.16
N PRO A 153 -0.83 11.84 -5.46
CA PRO A 153 -1.55 12.35 -4.30
C PRO A 153 -2.91 12.92 -4.70
N VAL A 154 -3.96 12.58 -3.94
CA VAL A 154 -5.35 13.04 -4.17
C VAL A 154 -5.48 14.57 -4.04
N ALA A 155 -4.60 15.23 -3.28
CA ALA A 155 -4.67 16.66 -2.98
C ALA A 155 -4.38 17.62 -4.16
N TYR A 156 -4.13 17.12 -5.38
CA TYR A 156 -3.75 17.95 -6.54
C TYR A 156 -4.90 18.33 -7.48
N HIS A 157 -6.06 18.69 -6.92
CA HIS A 157 -7.05 19.45 -7.71
C HIS A 157 -6.84 20.98 -7.68
N ILE A 158 -5.89 21.50 -6.87
CA ILE A 158 -5.82 22.95 -6.57
C ILE A 158 -4.60 23.67 -7.21
N PHE A 159 -3.47 22.99 -7.46
CA PHE A 159 -2.26 23.65 -7.99
C PHE A 159 -1.94 23.21 -9.41
N ARG A 160 -1.82 24.19 -10.33
CA ARG A 160 -1.52 24.04 -11.78
C ARG A 160 -0.17 23.38 -12.11
N SER A 161 0.61 22.94 -11.13
CA SER A 161 1.74 22.03 -11.36
C SER A 161 1.19 20.61 -11.36
N GLY A 162 1.26 19.94 -12.52
CA GLY A 162 0.79 18.56 -12.68
C GLY A 162 1.28 17.63 -11.56
N PRO A 163 0.55 16.55 -11.27
CA PRO A 163 0.84 15.69 -10.14
C PRO A 163 2.29 15.20 -10.21
N ARG A 164 3.09 15.54 -9.21
CA ARG A 164 4.41 14.91 -9.03
C ARG A 164 4.14 13.46 -8.66
N ARG A 165 4.23 12.58 -9.66
CA ARG A 165 4.19 11.13 -9.44
C ARG A 165 5.36 10.78 -8.52
N LYS A 166 5.05 10.05 -7.45
CA LYS A 166 6.05 9.52 -6.53
C LYS A 166 6.07 8.02 -6.64
N THR A 167 7.24 7.45 -6.89
CA THR A 167 7.44 6.00 -6.82
C THR A 167 7.65 5.64 -5.36
N ILE A 168 6.84 4.71 -4.85
CA ILE A 168 6.98 4.13 -3.53
C ILE A 168 7.28 2.63 -3.69
N GLU A 169 8.20 2.13 -2.87
CA GLU A 169 8.57 0.73 -2.83
C GLU A 169 8.01 0.09 -1.56
N TYR A 170 7.42 -1.09 -1.69
CA TYR A 170 6.93 -1.88 -0.55
C TYR A 170 7.04 -3.36 -0.86
N VAL A 171 6.90 -4.17 0.19
CA VAL A 171 6.73 -5.62 0.07
C VAL A 171 5.40 -6.04 0.69
N LEU A 172 4.95 -7.26 0.38
CA LEU A 172 3.78 -7.86 1.01
C LEU A 172 4.24 -8.83 2.09
N ALA A 173 3.75 -8.66 3.30
CA ALA A 173 4.02 -9.55 4.42
C ALA A 173 2.71 -10.08 4.99
N ASP A 174 2.69 -11.35 5.40
CA ASP A 174 1.56 -11.92 6.15
C ASP A 174 1.43 -11.21 7.50
N VAL A 175 0.22 -10.78 7.81
CA VAL A 175 -0.14 -10.17 9.10
C VAL A 175 0.32 -11.03 10.28
N ASN A 176 0.21 -12.37 10.16
CA ASN A 176 0.57 -13.29 11.23
C ASN A 176 2.07 -13.29 11.55
N ASN A 177 2.90 -12.91 10.57
CA ASN A 177 4.34 -12.79 10.75
C ASN A 177 4.78 -11.40 11.24
N LEU A 178 3.84 -10.49 11.51
CA LEU A 178 4.12 -9.16 12.04
C LEU A 178 3.89 -9.12 13.55
N GLU A 179 4.81 -8.47 14.25
CA GLU A 179 4.69 -8.05 15.64
C GLU A 179 4.48 -6.55 15.67
N PHE A 180 3.35 -6.11 16.24
CA PHE A 180 2.93 -4.71 16.23
C PHE A 180 3.39 -3.99 17.50
N ILE A 181 4.21 -2.96 17.35
CA ILE A 181 4.81 -2.20 18.45
C ILE A 181 3.97 -0.97 18.76
N SER A 182 3.63 -0.20 17.72
CA SER A 182 2.85 1.03 17.84
C SER A 182 2.02 1.32 16.60
N GLY A 183 1.07 2.24 16.72
CA GLY A 183 0.19 2.66 15.63
C GLY A 183 -0.04 4.17 15.62
N GLN A 184 -0.09 4.75 14.43
CA GLN A 184 -0.34 6.16 14.21
C GLN A 184 -1.24 6.35 12.99
N VAL A 185 -2.10 7.37 13.03
CA VAL A 185 -2.87 7.82 11.86
C VAL A 185 -2.48 9.26 11.59
N SER A 186 -1.99 9.58 10.39
CA SER A 186 -1.58 10.96 10.00
C SER A 186 -0.73 11.65 11.09
N ASP A 187 -1.10 12.88 11.48
CA ASP A 187 -0.41 13.70 12.47
C ASP A 187 -0.97 13.51 13.89
N TYR A 188 -1.86 12.54 14.10
CA TYR A 188 -2.39 12.22 15.42
C TYR A 188 -1.34 11.54 16.30
N ALA A 189 -1.55 11.57 17.61
CA ALA A 189 -0.65 10.95 18.57
C ALA A 189 -0.49 9.44 18.31
N GLU A 190 0.75 8.97 18.37
CA GLU A 190 1.09 7.56 18.30
C GLU A 190 0.63 6.83 19.56
N ILE A 191 0.16 5.60 19.38
CA ILE A 191 -0.30 4.74 20.48
C ILE A 191 0.58 3.48 20.57
N SER A 192 0.87 3.03 21.78
CA SER A 192 1.55 1.75 21.99
C SER A 192 0.58 0.58 21.85
N LEU A 193 1.00 -0.44 21.12
CA LEU A 193 0.26 -1.68 20.87
C LEU A 193 0.84 -2.88 21.62
N GLU A 194 2.02 -2.71 22.21
CA GLU A 194 2.55 -3.66 23.17
C GLU A 194 1.52 -3.87 24.27
N ASN A 195 1.05 -5.11 24.42
CA ASN A 195 0.32 -5.47 25.62
C ASN A 195 1.26 -5.16 26.77
N LYS A 196 0.90 -4.19 27.61
CA LYS A 196 1.35 -4.18 29.00
C LYS A 196 0.99 -5.57 29.49
N LYS A 197 1.96 -6.49 29.51
CA LYS A 197 1.83 -7.72 30.30
C LYS A 197 1.40 -7.19 31.65
N GLU A 198 0.19 -7.56 32.06
CA GLU A 198 -0.28 -7.31 33.40
C GLU A 198 0.89 -7.66 34.32
N ASP A 199 1.36 -6.67 35.07
CA ASP A 199 2.24 -6.86 36.21
C ASP A 199 1.46 -7.71 37.22
N ASN A 200 1.31 -9.00 36.94
CA ASN A 200 1.19 -10.04 37.95
C ASN A 200 2.57 -10.18 38.60
N CYS A 201 3.01 -9.10 39.24
CA CYS A 201 3.87 -9.19 40.40
C CYS A 201 2.99 -9.82 41.49
N ALA A 202 2.96 -11.16 41.46
CA ALA A 202 2.67 -11.97 42.61
C ALA A 202 3.71 -11.64 43.69
N CYS A 203 3.49 -10.56 44.44
CA CYS A 203 4.00 -10.45 45.81
C CYS A 203 3.03 -11.22 46.72
N LEU A 204 3.00 -12.54 46.49
CA LEU A 204 2.69 -13.55 47.48
C LEU A 204 4.00 -13.80 48.23
N LEU A 205 4.27 -13.02 49.28
CA LEU A 205 5.19 -13.43 50.33
C LEU A 205 4.62 -12.97 51.67
N MET A 206 4.05 -13.98 52.35
CA MET A 206 3.97 -14.21 53.81
C MET A 206 3.66 -13.03 54.74
#